data_AF-A0A7C3BQI4-F1
#
_entry.id   AF-A0A7C3BQI4-F1
#
_cell.length_a   1.000
_cell.length_b   1.000
_cell.length_c   1.000
_cell.angle_alpha   90.00
_cell.angle_beta   90.00
_cell.angle_gamma   90.00
#
_symmetry.space_group_name_H-M   'P 1'
#
loop_
_entity.id
_entity.type
_entity.pdbx_description
1 polymer ?
#
loop_
_entity_poly.entity_id
_entity_poly.type
_entity_poly.pdbx_seq_one_letter_code
_entity_poly.pdbx_strand_id
1 'polypeptide(L)'
;MTNKKRWGFVMEPDRCIDCEACMVACSVENNVPLGEHRNWIGHKETGAFPDLNMTFTPENCHHCGNPPCERVCPTGATYRREDGLVLVDYKKCIGCKYCMMACP
;
A
#
# COMPACT_ATOMS: atom_id res chain seq x y z
N MET A 1 -0.85 28.42 -6.09
CA MET A 1 -1.10 26.98 -6.26
C MET A 1 -0.06 26.46 -7.23
N THR A 2 1.06 25.95 -6.72
CA THR A 2 2.16 25.46 -7.54
C THR A 2 1.70 24.22 -8.31
N ASN A 3 1.79 24.27 -9.64
CA ASN A 3 1.42 23.21 -10.57
C ASN A 3 2.41 22.03 -10.46
N LYS A 4 2.41 21.32 -9.32
CA LYS A 4 3.28 20.17 -9.06
C LYS A 4 2.59 18.91 -9.57
N LYS A 5 3.36 18.09 -10.29
CA LYS A 5 2.95 16.78 -10.81
C LYS A 5 2.40 15.93 -9.65
N ARG A 6 1.24 15.29 -9.86
CA ARG A 6 0.66 14.32 -8.92
C ARG A 6 0.85 12.92 -9.46
N TRP A 7 1.40 12.03 -8.64
CA TRP A 7 1.54 10.62 -9.01
C TRP A 7 0.21 9.88 -8.82
N GLY A 8 -0.06 8.95 -9.72
CA GLY A 8 -1.18 8.03 -9.64
C GLY A 8 -0.72 6.64 -10.06
N PHE A 9 -1.32 5.62 -9.47
CA PHE A 9 -1.04 4.23 -9.78
C PHE A 9 -2.36 3.55 -10.11
N VAL A 10 -2.41 2.87 -11.26
CA VAL A 10 -3.62 2.24 -11.78
C VAL A 10 -3.30 0.78 -12.06
N MET A 11 -4.19 -0.09 -11.60
CA MET A 11 -4.11 -1.53 -11.81
C MET A 11 -5.43 -2.02 -12.39
N GLU A 12 -5.37 -3.07 -13.22
CA GLU A 12 -6.52 -3.82 -13.74
C GLU A 12 -6.57 -5.16 -13.01
N PRO A 13 -7.37 -5.31 -11.93
CA PRO A 13 -7.38 -6.52 -11.10
C PRO A 13 -7.79 -7.78 -11.89
N ASP A 14 -8.68 -7.64 -12.87
CA ASP A 14 -9.16 -8.75 -13.71
C ASP A 14 -8.05 -9.42 -14.55
N ARG A 15 -6.89 -8.76 -14.68
CA ARG A 15 -5.71 -9.30 -15.37
C ARG A 15 -4.68 -9.92 -14.43
N CYS A 16 -4.88 -9.81 -13.11
CA CYS A 16 -3.98 -10.39 -12.15
C CYS A 16 -4.10 -11.92 -12.15
N ILE A 17 -2.96 -12.60 -12.19
CA ILE A 17 -2.87 -14.07 -12.24
C ILE A 17 -2.12 -14.64 -11.02
N ASP A 18 -1.95 -13.84 -9.97
CA ASP A 18 -1.27 -14.25 -8.75
C ASP A 18 0.16 -14.81 -8.96
N CYS A 19 0.94 -14.16 -9.84
CA CYS A 19 2.32 -14.59 -10.10
C CYS A 19 3.34 -14.03 -9.09
N GLU A 20 2.89 -13.21 -8.14
CA GLU A 20 3.69 -12.54 -7.10
C GLU A 20 4.91 -11.72 -7.58
N ALA A 21 5.07 -11.50 -8.88
CA ALA A 21 6.24 -10.81 -9.43
C ALA A 21 6.39 -9.38 -8.88
N CYS A 22 5.28 -8.68 -8.64
CA CYS A 22 5.28 -7.35 -8.02
C CYS A 22 5.74 -7.39 -6.56
N MET A 23 5.43 -8.46 -5.82
CA MET A 23 5.86 -8.64 -4.43
C MET A 23 7.36 -8.93 -4.38
N VAL A 24 7.84 -9.87 -5.19
CA VAL A 24 9.27 -10.21 -5.28
C VAL A 24 10.09 -8.98 -5.67
N ALA A 25 9.68 -8.25 -6.71
CA ALA A 25 10.36 -7.04 -7.14
C ALA A 25 10.43 -5.98 -6.03
N CYS A 26 9.32 -5.75 -5.30
CA CYS A 26 9.30 -4.79 -4.21
C CYS A 26 10.22 -5.20 -3.06
N SER A 27 10.18 -6.47 -2.67
CA SER A 27 10.98 -7.02 -1.58
C SER A 27 12.47 -6.95 -1.85
N VAL A 28 12.91 -7.29 -3.07
CA VAL A 28 14.32 -7.20 -3.49
C VAL A 28 14.79 -5.75 -3.54
N GLU A 29 14.04 -4.86 -4.21
CA GLU A 29 14.41 -3.45 -4.35
C GLU A 29 14.51 -2.74 -2.99
N ASN A 30 13.60 -3.06 -2.07
CA ASN A 30 13.48 -2.35 -0.79
C ASN A 30 14.12 -3.09 0.39
N ASN A 31 14.79 -4.23 0.16
CA ASN A 31 15.36 -5.09 1.21
C ASN A 31 14.35 -5.38 2.33
N VAL A 32 13.13 -5.78 1.97
CA VAL A 32 12.06 -6.03 2.94
C VAL A 32 12.42 -7.27 3.77
N PRO A 33 12.33 -7.22 5.12
CA PRO A 33 12.61 -8.38 5.96
C PRO A 33 11.73 -9.60 5.64
N LEU A 34 12.25 -10.80 5.88
CA LEU A 34 11.48 -12.03 5.71
C LEU A 34 10.23 -12.01 6.61
N GLY A 35 9.08 -12.41 6.03
CA GLY A 35 7.78 -12.40 6.70
C GLY A 35 7.03 -11.06 6.64
N GLU A 36 7.70 -9.99 6.20
CA GLU A 36 7.09 -8.67 6.02
C GLU A 36 6.88 -8.37 4.53
N HIS A 37 5.93 -7.49 4.22
CA HIS A 37 5.64 -7.10 2.84
C HIS A 37 5.19 -5.64 2.78
N ARG A 38 5.49 -4.97 1.65
CA ARG A 38 5.00 -3.59 1.37
C ARG A 38 3.81 -3.57 0.42
N ASN A 39 3.60 -4.67 -0.29
CA ASN A 39 2.50 -4.95 -1.19
C ASN A 39 2.15 -6.44 -1.08
N TRP A 40 0.91 -6.79 -1.37
CA TRP A 40 0.42 -8.17 -1.32
C TRP A 40 -0.64 -8.41 -2.39
N ILE A 41 -1.09 -9.66 -2.55
CA ILE A 41 -2.21 -10.00 -3.41
C ILE A 41 -3.35 -10.45 -2.50
N GLY A 42 -4.52 -9.83 -2.68
CA GLY A 42 -5.77 -10.20 -2.03
C GLY A 42 -6.47 -11.29 -2.84
N HIS A 43 -6.96 -12.32 -2.16
CA HIS A 43 -7.60 -13.49 -2.76
C HIS A 43 -9.07 -13.48 -2.37
N LYS A 44 -9.95 -13.64 -3.36
CA LYS A 44 -11.38 -13.76 -3.12
C LYS A 44 -11.95 -14.95 -3.86
N GLU A 45 -12.42 -15.91 -3.09
CA GLU A 45 -13.21 -17.05 -3.58
C GLU A 45 -14.68 -16.65 -3.71
N THR A 46 -15.31 -17.03 -4.81
CA THR A 46 -16.75 -16.85 -5.03
C THR A 46 -17.36 -18.08 -5.67
N GLY A 47 -18.59 -18.40 -5.29
CA GLY A 47 -19.29 -19.58 -5.78
C GLY A 47 -18.86 -20.88 -5.10
N ALA A 48 -19.24 -22.00 -5.71
CA ALA A 48 -18.94 -23.36 -5.25
C ALA A 48 -18.95 -24.29 -6.47
N PHE A 49 -18.34 -25.47 -6.37
CA PHE A 49 -18.33 -26.44 -7.46
C PHE A 49 -19.74 -26.72 -8.00
N PRO A 50 -19.96 -26.70 -9.34
CA PRO A 50 -18.96 -26.54 -10.41
C PRO A 50 -18.61 -25.08 -10.78
N ASP A 51 -19.36 -24.09 -10.28
CA ASP A 51 -19.22 -22.67 -10.58
C ASP A 51 -18.32 -21.93 -9.58
N LEU A 52 -17.11 -22.45 -9.36
CA LEU A 52 -16.11 -21.84 -8.48
C LEU A 52 -15.28 -20.81 -9.26
N ASN A 53 -15.08 -19.62 -8.69
CA ASN A 53 -14.23 -18.58 -9.26
C ASN A 53 -13.30 -17.94 -8.22
N MET A 54 -12.13 -17.50 -8.69
CA MET A 54 -11.09 -16.81 -7.93
C MET A 54 -10.85 -15.42 -8.50
N THR A 55 -10.71 -14.42 -7.64
CA THR A 55 -10.30 -13.07 -8.03
C THR A 55 -9.06 -12.67 -7.25
N PHE A 56 -8.10 -12.05 -7.94
CA PHE A 56 -6.84 -11.59 -7.37
C PHE A 56 -6.74 -10.07 -7.48
N THR A 57 -6.46 -9.41 -6.36
CA THR A 57 -6.33 -7.95 -6.31
C THR A 57 -4.96 -7.61 -5.74
N PRO A 58 -4.02 -7.07 -6.54
CA PRO A 58 -2.79 -6.54 -5.99
C PRO A 58 -3.10 -5.32 -5.11
N GLU A 59 -2.54 -5.28 -3.92
CA GLU A 59 -2.76 -4.25 -2.90
C GLU A 59 -1.43 -3.66 -2.43
N ASN A 60 -1.44 -2.38 -2.08
CA ASN A 60 -0.28 -1.63 -1.58
C ASN A 60 -0.74 -0.36 -0.85
N CYS A 61 0.19 0.46 -0.37
CA CYS A 61 -0.16 1.81 0.11
C CYS A 61 -0.83 2.62 -1.02
N HIS A 62 -2.08 3.06 -0.83
CA HIS A 62 -2.82 3.82 -1.85
C HIS A 62 -2.39 5.29 -1.97
N HIS A 63 -1.44 5.75 -1.14
CA HIS A 63 -0.98 7.15 -1.09
C HIS A 63 -2.15 8.16 -1.10
N CYS A 64 -3.10 7.95 -0.19
CA CYS A 64 -4.40 8.60 -0.18
C CYS A 64 -4.30 10.14 -0.23
N GLY A 65 -5.24 10.78 -0.95
CA GLY A 65 -5.36 12.24 -1.00
C GLY A 65 -5.86 12.89 0.30
N ASN A 66 -6.27 12.11 1.30
CA ASN A 66 -6.54 12.56 2.67
C ASN A 66 -6.14 11.45 3.66
N PRO A 67 -4.83 11.22 3.85
CA PRO A 67 -4.34 10.01 4.51
C PRO A 67 -4.65 10.06 6.02
N PRO A 68 -5.43 9.10 6.56
CA PRO A 68 -5.73 9.05 7.98
C PRO A 68 -4.47 8.78 8.83
N CYS A 69 -3.51 8.02 8.28
CA CYS A 69 -2.25 7.72 8.92
C CYS A 69 -1.34 8.95 9.13
N GLU A 70 -1.44 9.98 8.28
CA GLU A 70 -0.76 11.27 8.49
C GLU A 70 -1.42 12.05 9.64
N ARG A 71 -2.75 12.20 9.60
CA ARG A 71 -3.52 13.00 10.57
C ARG A 71 -3.39 12.49 12.01
N VAL A 72 -3.20 11.19 12.20
CA VAL A 72 -3.06 10.58 13.53
C VAL A 72 -1.61 10.60 14.06
N CYS A 73 -0.62 10.97 13.24
CA CYS A 73 0.78 10.88 13.64
C CYS A 73 1.17 12.00 14.62
N PRO A 74 1.51 11.70 15.89
CA PRO A 74 1.74 12.74 16.90
C PRO A 74 3.07 13.49 16.71
N THR A 75 4.02 12.90 15.98
CA THR A 75 5.36 13.48 15.78
C THR A 75 5.55 14.12 14.40
N GLY A 76 4.54 14.02 13.52
CA GLY A 76 4.68 14.39 12.11
C GLY A 76 5.69 13.52 11.36
N ALA A 77 5.95 12.29 11.84
CA ALA A 77 6.79 11.31 11.14
C ALA A 77 6.11 10.80 9.87
N THR A 78 4.81 10.54 9.89
CA THR A 78 4.03 10.27 8.67
C THR A 78 3.60 11.59 8.07
N TYR A 79 3.93 11.83 6.80
CA TYR A 79 3.66 13.09 6.12
C TYR A 79 3.33 12.87 4.64
N ARG A 80 2.56 13.79 4.05
CA ARG A 80 2.31 13.82 2.61
C ARG A 80 3.17 14.86 1.92
N ARG A 81 3.93 14.44 0.92
CA ARG A 81 4.68 15.32 0.01
C ARG A 81 3.76 16.09 -0.91
N GLU A 82 4.27 17.20 -1.46
CA GLU A 82 3.50 18.04 -2.38
C GLU A 82 3.09 17.34 -3.70
N ASP A 83 3.79 16.26 -4.09
CA ASP A 83 3.48 15.44 -5.28
C ASP A 83 2.49 14.29 -4.99
N GLY A 84 1.96 14.22 -3.78
CA GLY A 84 0.93 13.27 -3.36
C GLY A 84 1.44 12.02 -2.63
N LEU A 85 2.76 11.81 -2.59
CA LEU A 85 3.32 10.63 -1.90
C LEU A 85 3.21 10.76 -0.38
N VAL A 86 2.59 9.76 0.25
CA VAL A 86 2.56 9.58 1.71
C VAL A 86 3.77 8.75 2.16
N LEU A 87 4.62 9.31 3.01
CA LEU A 87 5.90 8.71 3.44
C LEU A 87 6.06 8.76 4.97
N VAL A 88 7.11 8.10 5.47
CA VAL A 88 7.50 8.08 6.88
C VAL A 88 8.94 8.56 7.04
N ASP A 89 9.15 9.57 7.89
CA ASP A 89 10.46 9.99 8.40
C ASP A 89 10.82 9.16 9.63
N TYR A 90 11.69 8.17 9.42
CA TYR A 90 12.14 7.26 10.48
C TYR A 90 12.87 7.96 11.63
N LYS A 91 13.44 9.15 11.42
CA LYS A 91 14.13 9.89 12.49
C LYS A 91 13.16 10.52 13.50
N LYS A 92 11.92 10.76 13.08
CA LYS A 92 10.83 11.30 13.92
C LYS A 92 9.89 10.21 14.44
N CYS A 93 10.02 9.00 13.93
CA CYS A 93 9.14 7.89 14.28
C CYS A 93 9.47 7.37 15.69
N ILE A 94 8.46 7.34 16.56
CA ILE A 94 8.57 6.84 17.94
C ILE A 94 7.96 5.44 18.14
N GLY A 95 7.58 4.76 17.05
CA GLY A 95 7.04 3.39 17.11
C GLY A 95 5.66 3.26 17.77
N CYS A 96 4.88 4.34 17.92
CA CYS A 96 3.57 4.32 18.59
C CYS A 96 2.46 3.56 17.85
N LYS A 97 2.67 3.19 16.57
CA LYS A 97 1.76 2.39 15.75
C LYS A 97 0.40 3.01 15.39
N TYR A 98 0.12 4.26 15.75
CA TYR A 98 -1.17 4.90 15.43
C TYR A 98 -1.46 4.96 13.93
N CYS A 99 -0.43 5.17 13.09
CA CYS A 99 -0.58 5.14 11.64
C CYS A 99 -1.08 3.79 11.11
N MET A 100 -0.68 2.67 11.71
CA MET A 100 -1.16 1.33 11.35
C MET A 100 -2.61 1.13 11.75
N MET A 101 -3.00 1.57 12.95
CA MET A 101 -4.40 1.48 13.41
C MET A 101 -5.37 2.34 12.59
N ALA A 102 -4.88 3.45 12.03
CA ALA A 102 -5.69 4.37 11.24
C ALA A 102 -5.74 4.03 9.75
N CYS A 103 -4.88 3.13 9.26
CA CYS A 103 -4.90 2.70 7.86
C CYS A 103 -6.06 1.71 7.65
N PRO A 104 -7.04 2.02 6.79
CA PRO A 104 -8.16 1.13 6.49
C PRO A 104 -7.75 -0.08 5.66
#